data_AF-T1G8R5-F1
#
_entry.id   AF-T1G8R5-F1
#
_cell.length_a   1.000
_cell.length_b   1.000
_cell.length_c   1.000
_cell.angle_alpha   90.00
_cell.angle_beta   90.00
_cell.angle_gamma   90.00
#
_symmetry.space_group_name_H-M   'P 1'
#
loop_
_entity.id
_entity.type
_entity.pdbx_description
1 polymer ?
#
loop_
_entity_poly.entity_id
_entity_poly.type
_entity_poly.pdbx_seq_one_letter_code
_entity_poly.pdbx_strand_id
1 'polypeptide(L)' 'RNSGLKCANCQTNLTTLWRRNKNGEPVCNACGLYYKLHNISRPITMKKDGIQSRNRKSKSTERKLKR' A
#
# COMPACT_ATOMS: atom_id res chain seq x y z
N ARG A 1 -15.75 -5.13 8.37
CA ARG A 1 -15.35 -4.98 6.94
C ARG A 1 -15.59 -3.52 6.58
N ASN A 2 -14.57 -2.77 6.14
CA ASN A 2 -14.72 -1.34 5.82
C ASN A 2 -15.34 -1.17 4.42
N SER A 3 -16.59 -1.63 4.27
CA SER A 3 -17.26 -1.95 3.00
C SER A 3 -17.53 -0.76 2.07
N GLY A 4 -17.14 0.46 2.44
CA GLY A 4 -17.31 1.67 1.62
C GLY A 4 -16.02 2.38 1.24
N LEU A 5 -14.87 2.01 1.80
CA LEU A 5 -13.62 2.74 1.57
C LEU A 5 -12.97 2.25 0.27
N LYS A 6 -12.89 3.15 -0.72
CA LYS A 6 -12.24 2.90 -2.02
C LYS A 6 -11.02 3.81 -2.17
N CYS A 7 -9.97 3.30 -2.81
CA CYS A 7 -8.81 4.13 -3.12
C CYS A 7 -9.16 5.17 -4.19
N ALA A 8 -8.91 6.46 -3.91
CA ALA A 8 -9.12 7.55 -4.86
C ALA A 8 -8.33 7.41 -6.17
N ASN A 9 -7.18 6.72 -6.15
CA ASN A 9 -6.32 6.55 -7.33
C ASN A 9 -6.64 5.29 -8.15
N CYS A 10 -6.75 4.11 -7.51
CA CYS A 10 -6.90 2.83 -8.22
C CYS A 10 -8.20 2.08 -7.91
N GLN A 11 -9.11 2.70 -7.16
CA GLN A 11 -10.45 2.18 -6.81
C GLN A 11 -10.47 0.82 -6.11
N THR A 12 -9.32 0.32 -5.64
CA THR A 12 -9.29 -0.91 -4.85
C THR A 12 -10.02 -0.70 -3.52
N ASN A 13 -10.80 -1.71 -3.13
CA ASN A 13 -11.43 -1.80 -1.81
C ASN A 13 -10.61 -2.70 -0.87
N LEU A 14 -9.57 -3.34 -1.41
CA LEU A 14 -8.69 -4.26 -0.71
C LEU A 14 -7.30 -3.63 -0.63
N THR A 15 -6.84 -3.41 0.60
CA THR A 15 -5.48 -2.97 0.86
C THR A 15 -5.03 -3.42 2.24
N THR A 16 -3.72 -3.57 2.41
CA THR A 16 -3.12 -3.91 3.71
C THR A 16 -3.10 -2.73 4.68
N LEU A 17 -3.10 -1.50 4.17
CA LEU A 17 -3.09 -0.28 4.96
C LEU A 17 -3.68 0.87 4.13
N TRP A 18 -4.60 1.61 4.73
CA TRP A 18 -5.11 2.85 4.14
C TRP A 18 -4.21 4.03 4.49
N ARG A 19 -3.96 4.89 3.52
CA ARG A 19 -3.19 6.14 3.66
C ARG A 19 -4.07 7.32 3.25
N ARG A 20 -3.65 8.53 3.60
CA ARG A 20 -4.24 9.78 3.08
C ARG A 20 -3.25 10.45 2.13
N ASN A 21 -3.73 10.98 1.01
CA ASN A 21 -2.92 11.83 0.14
C ASN A 21 -2.84 13.27 0.70
N LYS A 22 -2.17 14.19 -0.01
CA LYS A 22 -2.05 15.61 0.39
C LYS A 22 -3.42 16.32 0.47
N ASN A 23 -4.40 15.85 -0.30
CA ASN A 23 -5.76 16.38 -0.32
C ASN A 23 -6.65 15.77 0.79
N GLY A 24 -6.10 14.86 1.61
CA GLY A 24 -6.85 14.15 2.65
C GLY A 24 -7.65 12.94 2.17
N GLU A 25 -7.63 12.62 0.87
CA GLU A 25 -8.41 11.53 0.28
C GLU A 25 -7.80 10.16 0.61
N PRO A 26 -8.65 9.13 0.80
CA PRO A 26 -8.19 7.77 1.09
C PRO A 26 -7.52 7.13 -0.12
N VAL A 27 -6.28 6.67 0.06
CA VAL A 27 -5.53 5.91 -0.94
C VAL A 27 -5.01 4.59 -0.35
N CYS A 28 -4.85 3.58 -1.21
CA CYS A 28 -4.30 2.29 -0.78
C CYS A 28 -2.79 2.42 -0.48
N ASN A 29 -2.24 1.46 0.25
CA ASN A 29 -0.82 1.48 0.62
C ASN A 29 0.10 1.60 -0.61
N ALA A 30 -0.21 0.86 -1.68
CA ALA A 30 0.59 0.85 -2.89
C ALA A 30 0.58 2.22 -3.60
N CYS A 31 -0.58 2.86 -3.76
CA CYS A 31 -0.69 4.18 -4.38
C CYS A 31 0.02 5.25 -3.56
N GLY A 32 -0.17 5.26 -2.23
CA GLY A 32 0.48 6.24 -1.36
C GLY A 32 2.01 6.10 -1.32
N LEU A 33 2.52 4.86 -1.30
CA LEU A 33 3.97 4.62 -1.37
C LEU A 33 4.56 4.98 -2.74
N TYR A 34 3.87 4.62 -3.82
CA TYR A 34 4.33 4.93 -5.17
C TYR A 34 4.45 6.45 -5.39
N TYR A 35 3.43 7.22 -5.01
CA TYR A 35 3.49 8.67 -5.11
C TYR A 35 4.58 9.27 -4.23
N LYS A 36 4.79 8.75 -3.01
CA LYS A 36 5.89 9.22 -2.14
C LYS A 36 7.28 9.00 -2.77
N LEU A 37 7.48 7.91 -3.50
CA LEU A 37 8.78 7.55 -4.09
C LEU A 37 9.02 8.19 -5.46
N HIS A 38 7.99 8.29 -6.29
CA HIS A 38 8.12 8.73 -7.69
C HIS A 38 7.50 10.10 -7.96
N ASN A 39 6.80 10.67 -6.98
CA ASN A 39 6.11 11.96 -7.08
C ASN A 39 5.04 12.03 -8.19
N ILE A 40 4.63 10.87 -8.73
CA ILE A 40 3.61 10.71 -9.76
C ILE A 40 2.56 9.67 -9.32
N SER A 41 1.36 9.77 -9.88
CA SER A 41 0.27 8.82 -9.62
C SER A 41 0.62 7.41 -10.08
N ARG A 42 0.22 6.40 -9.29
CA ARG A 42 0.48 4.99 -9.62
C ARG A 42 -0.28 4.59 -10.89
N PRO A 43 0.40 4.11 -11.95
CA PRO A 43 -0.27 3.64 -13.17
C PRO A 43 -1.25 2.50 -12.87
N ILE A 44 -2.45 2.56 -13.46
CA ILE A 44 -3.49 1.53 -13.29
C ILE A 44 -3.01 0.17 -13.82
N THR A 45 -2.17 0.15 -14.85
CA THR A 45 -1.56 -1.05 -15.43
C THR A 45 -0.76 -1.88 -14.42
N MET A 46 -0.28 -1.27 -13.33
CA MET A 46 0.43 -1.98 -12.27
C MET A 46 -0.51 -2.54 -11.17
N LYS A 47 -1.81 -2.21 -11.18
CA LYS A 47 -2.78 -2.75 -10.21
C LYS A 47 -2.87 -4.27 -10.40
N LYS A 48 -2.89 -4.97 -9.27
CA LYS A 48 -3.23 -6.39 -9.19
C LYS A 48 -4.51 -6.52 -8.39
N ASP A 49 -5.32 -7.52 -8.70
CA ASP A 49 -6.61 -7.72 -8.00
C ASP A 49 -6.43 -8.35 -6.62
N GLY A 50 -5.37 -9.14 -6.42
CA GLY A 50 -5.03 -9.76 -5.15
C GLY A 50 -3.95 -9.01 -4.35
N ILE A 51 -4.06 -9.07 -3.02
CA ILE A 51 -2.97 -8.69 -2.11
C ILE A 51 -1.94 -9.82 -2.13
N GLN A 52 -0.72 -9.53 -2.58
CA GLN A 52 0.38 -10.50 -2.56
C GLN A 52 0.95 -10.61 -1.14
N SER A 53 0.96 -11.82 -0.57
CA SER A 53 1.71 -12.11 0.64
C SER A 53 3.21 -12.18 0.33
N ARG A 54 4.03 -11.82 1.31
CA ARG A 54 5.48 -12.02 1.26
C ARG A 54 5.87 -12.83 2.48
N ASN A 55 6.87 -13.69 2.32
CA ASN A 55 7.44 -14.40 3.47
C ASN A 55 8.10 -13.37 4.39
N ARG A 56 7.45 -13.03 5.51
CA ARG A 56 7.95 -12.04 6.45
C ARG A 56 9.13 -12.65 7.20
N LYS A 57 10.29 -11.98 7.19
CA LYS A 57 11.38 -12.34 8.09
C LYS A 57 10.87 -12.24 9.53
N SER A 58 11.14 -13.27 10.34
CA SER A 58 10.81 -13.23 11.76
C SER A 58 11.59 -12.12 12.45
N LYS A 59 10.98 -11.45 13.45
CA LYS A 59 11.65 -10.43 14.27
C LYS A 59 12.92 -10.95 14.96
N SER A 60 13.05 -12.26 15.15
CA SER A 60 14.23 -12.91 15.72
C SER A 60 15.47 -12.78 14.81
N THR A 61 15.30 -12.85 13.49
CA THR A 61 16.40 -12.74 12.53
C THR A 61 16.89 -11.30 12.36
N GLU A 62 16.00 -10.31 12.46
CA GLU A 62 16.35 -8.89 12.30
C GLU A 62 17.20 -8.35 13.46
N ARG A 63 16.99 -8.83 14.69
CA ARG A 63 17.83 -8.47 15.86
C ARG A 63 19.25 -9.05 15.76
N LYS A 64 19.44 -10.16 15.05
CA LYS A 64 20.74 -10.83 14.91
C LYS A 64 21.63 -10.20 13.84
N LEU A 65 21.05 -9.52 12.85
CA LEU A 65 21.78 -8.83 11.76
C LEU A 65 22.18 -7.38 12.12
N LYS A 66 21.60 -6.81 13.18
CA LYS A 66 21.96 -5.48 13.71
C LYS A 66 22.99 -5.54 14.85
N ARG A 67 23.50 -6.72 15.19
CA ARG A 67 24.56 -6.94 16.18
C ARG A 67 25.88 -7.14 15.47
#